data_AF-I6SCY1-F1
#
_entry.id   AF-I6SCY1-F1
#
_cell.length_a   1.000
_cell.length_b   1.000
_cell.length_c   1.000
_cell.angle_alpha   90.00
_cell.angle_beta   90.00
_cell.angle_gamma   90.00
#
_symmetry.space_group_name_H-M   'P 1'
#
loop_
_entity.id
_entity.type
_entity.pdbx_description
1 polymer ?
#
loop_
_entity_poly.entity_id
_entity_poly.type
_entity_poly.pdbx_seq_one_letter_code
_entity_poly.pdbx_strand_id
1 'polypeptide(L)'
;MIHIQNESTRITQQKTRIEIRGGITIPRFILGKMTNKDWQNEVRNHPNAPAYELVSDRVLVTGSDKTINYVKDPTKILTTKEKVIDLHDQTAGLDNSATIHRQPTGLVQHMRETSAREDYMYAYEQHTGFNYADGMRVLLDPDGSSQWGIWHELGHTYQIDDMGWEDMTEVTVNIFSMRVQKALGQRSRLEEDRVYTDIFNYLNRSQSKNFDKQDEFVRLGMFWQLELAFGSDFYPKLHQLYREESPQLWTEQDKRQHFILSASKISNKNLTPFFEKWAIEVTADTKKELARLPKLTKKIWEYRDEMKGDVGNITDDDNNNGNTEDPSIETWDKDKVYVAGDIVMYKGVKYRAKWWNTDKVPGETIDWERID
;
A
#
# COMPACT_ATOMS: atom_id res chain seq x y z
N MET A 1 -12.32 -14.93 -28.72
CA MET A 1 -11.91 -16.18 -28.03
C MET A 1 -13.09 -16.70 -27.23
N ILE A 2 -13.16 -18.00 -26.98
CA ILE A 2 -14.27 -18.59 -26.23
C ILE A 2 -13.70 -19.15 -24.93
N HIS A 3 -14.08 -18.52 -23.82
CA HIS A 3 -13.84 -19.02 -22.47
C HIS A 3 -15.13 -19.60 -21.92
N ILE A 4 -15.00 -20.69 -21.17
CA ILE A 4 -16.12 -21.32 -20.48
C ILE A 4 -15.85 -21.16 -18.98
N GLN A 5 -16.72 -20.44 -18.29
CA GLN A 5 -16.69 -20.32 -16.83
C GLN A 5 -17.75 -21.27 -16.25
N ASN A 6 -17.31 -22.15 -15.36
CA ASN A 6 -18.19 -23.07 -14.64
C ASN A 6 -18.13 -22.72 -13.15
N GLU A 7 -18.93 -21.74 -12.75
CA GLU A 7 -18.95 -21.18 -11.40
C GLU A 7 -20.02 -21.84 -10.54
N SER A 8 -19.67 -22.18 -9.30
CA SER A 8 -20.63 -22.72 -8.33
C SER A 8 -20.19 -22.39 -6.91
N THR A 9 -21.14 -22.35 -5.99
CA THR A 9 -20.89 -22.07 -4.56
C THR A 9 -20.31 -23.27 -3.80
N ARG A 10 -20.21 -24.44 -4.45
CA ARG A 10 -19.66 -25.68 -3.87
C ARG A 10 -18.83 -26.41 -4.90
N ILE A 11 -17.66 -26.91 -4.51
CA ILE A 11 -16.85 -27.77 -5.38
C ILE A 11 -17.65 -29.07 -5.61
N THR A 12 -18.10 -29.30 -6.84
CA THR A 12 -18.75 -30.56 -7.24
C THR A 12 -17.83 -31.37 -8.14
N GLN A 13 -17.91 -32.70 -8.09
CA GLN A 13 -17.21 -33.58 -9.02
C GLN A 13 -17.96 -33.77 -10.35
N GLN A 14 -19.08 -33.06 -10.55
CA GLN A 14 -19.87 -33.19 -11.78
C GLN A 14 -19.08 -32.64 -12.96
N LYS A 15 -18.93 -33.49 -13.99
CA LYS A 15 -18.31 -33.10 -15.25
C LYS A 15 -19.37 -32.59 -16.20
N THR A 16 -19.16 -31.39 -16.73
CA THR A 16 -19.98 -30.83 -17.80
C THR A 16 -19.30 -31.09 -19.14
N ARG A 17 -20.02 -31.68 -20.10
CA ARG A 17 -19.54 -31.83 -21.48
C ARG A 17 -20.06 -30.67 -22.32
N ILE A 18 -19.14 -29.94 -22.94
CA ILE A 18 -19.47 -28.84 -23.88
C ILE A 18 -18.82 -29.16 -25.22
N GLU A 19 -19.56 -28.95 -26.30
CA GLU A 19 -19.10 -29.15 -27.67
C GLU A 19 -19.24 -27.83 -28.43
N ILE A 20 -18.12 -27.30 -28.91
CA ILE A 20 -18.07 -26.08 -29.73
C ILE A 20 -17.77 -26.53 -31.16
N ARG A 21 -18.57 -26.06 -32.13
CA ARG A 21 -18.38 -26.34 -33.57
C ARG A 21 -18.10 -25.03 -34.31
N GLY A 22 -17.10 -25.05 -35.20
CA GLY A 22 -16.61 -23.87 -35.91
C GLY A 22 -15.54 -23.10 -35.15
N GLY A 23 -15.13 -21.94 -35.70
CA GLY A 23 -14.06 -21.11 -35.15
C GLY A 23 -12.69 -21.38 -35.75
N ILE A 24 -11.69 -20.63 -35.28
CA ILE A 24 -10.27 -20.75 -35.66
C ILE A 24 -9.50 -21.22 -34.43
N THR A 25 -8.71 -22.27 -34.57
CA THR A 25 -7.78 -22.71 -33.53
C THR A 25 -6.66 -21.68 -33.35
N ILE A 26 -6.40 -21.30 -32.11
CA ILE A 26 -5.29 -20.41 -31.75
C ILE A 26 -4.19 -21.20 -31.02
N PRO A 27 -2.91 -20.82 -31.17
CA PRO A 27 -1.82 -21.34 -30.35
C PRO A 27 -2.16 -21.20 -28.87
N ARG A 28 -2.07 -22.32 -28.16
CA ARG A 28 -2.30 -22.37 -26.72
C ARG A 28 -1.18 -23.15 -26.06
N PHE A 29 -0.55 -22.53 -25.06
CA PHE A 29 0.42 -23.19 -24.19
C PHE A 29 -0.24 -23.51 -22.84
N ILE A 30 0.02 -24.71 -22.31
CA ILE A 30 -0.46 -25.11 -20.98
C ILE A 30 0.74 -25.53 -20.13
N LEU A 31 1.00 -24.79 -19.05
CA LEU A 31 2.08 -25.07 -18.11
C LEU A 31 1.94 -26.48 -17.52
N GLY A 32 3.06 -27.19 -17.42
CA GLY A 32 3.11 -28.57 -16.92
C GLY A 32 2.64 -29.64 -17.92
N LYS A 33 2.05 -29.27 -19.06
CA LYS A 33 1.62 -30.20 -20.12
C LYS A 33 2.40 -30.06 -21.42
N MET A 34 2.99 -28.89 -21.65
CA MET A 34 3.70 -28.55 -22.88
C MET A 34 5.11 -28.07 -22.57
N THR A 35 6.04 -28.30 -23.50
CA THR A 35 7.39 -27.75 -23.47
C THR A 35 7.48 -26.47 -24.31
N ASN A 36 8.55 -25.69 -24.13
CA ASN A 36 8.83 -24.52 -24.98
C ASN A 36 8.97 -24.91 -26.47
N LYS A 37 9.40 -26.14 -26.76
CA LYS A 37 9.45 -26.68 -28.13
C LYS A 37 8.06 -26.95 -28.69
N ASP A 38 7.14 -27.45 -27.86
CA ASP A 38 5.74 -27.66 -28.27
C ASP A 38 5.07 -26.33 -28.60
N TRP A 39 5.35 -25.28 -27.81
CA TRP A 39 4.92 -23.92 -28.14
C TRP A 39 5.42 -23.46 -29.52
N GLN A 40 6.71 -23.63 -29.81
CA GLN A 40 7.27 -23.29 -31.12
C GLN A 40 6.63 -24.11 -32.26
N ASN A 41 6.21 -25.34 -32.01
CA ASN A 41 5.46 -26.14 -32.98
C ASN A 41 4.05 -25.57 -33.18
N GLU A 42 3.37 -25.21 -32.09
CA GLU A 42 2.01 -24.67 -32.16
C GLU A 42 1.93 -23.35 -32.94
N VAL A 43 2.86 -22.43 -32.69
CA VAL A 43 2.94 -21.18 -33.44
C VAL A 43 3.21 -21.43 -34.92
N ARG A 44 4.10 -22.39 -35.26
CA ARG A 44 4.40 -22.74 -36.66
C ARG A 44 3.23 -23.40 -37.38
N ASN A 45 2.43 -24.19 -36.67
CA ASN A 45 1.27 -24.89 -37.24
C ASN A 45 0.05 -23.97 -37.42
N HIS A 46 0.04 -22.80 -36.78
CA HIS A 46 -1.06 -21.84 -36.83
C HIS A 46 -0.58 -20.42 -37.23
N PRO A 47 0.02 -20.24 -38.42
CA PRO A 47 0.66 -18.98 -38.82
C PRO A 47 -0.32 -17.81 -39.01
N ASN A 48 -1.61 -18.10 -39.17
CA ASN A 48 -2.67 -17.10 -39.38
C ASN A 48 -3.59 -16.96 -38.15
N ALA A 49 -3.16 -17.46 -36.99
CA ALA A 49 -3.97 -17.35 -35.79
C ALA A 49 -4.06 -15.88 -35.33
N PRO A 50 -5.27 -15.35 -35.06
CA PRO A 50 -5.44 -13.95 -34.70
C PRO A 50 -5.05 -13.62 -33.24
N ALA A 51 -4.78 -14.66 -32.43
CA ALA A 51 -4.50 -14.54 -31.00
C ALA A 51 -3.74 -15.77 -30.49
N TYR A 52 -3.32 -15.74 -29.23
CA TYR A 52 -2.78 -16.89 -28.52
C TYR A 52 -3.11 -16.84 -27.02
N GLU A 53 -2.93 -17.98 -26.35
CA GLU A 53 -3.09 -18.08 -24.90
C GLU A 53 -1.92 -18.82 -24.23
N LEU A 54 -1.48 -18.31 -23.09
CA LEU A 54 -0.59 -19.02 -22.17
C LEU A 54 -1.36 -19.27 -20.88
N VAL A 55 -1.45 -20.52 -20.46
CA VAL A 55 -2.34 -20.94 -19.37
C VAL A 55 -1.57 -21.71 -18.32
N SER A 56 -1.76 -21.34 -17.06
CA SER A 56 -1.43 -22.15 -15.90
C SER A 56 -2.67 -22.32 -15.01
N ASP A 57 -2.53 -22.95 -13.85
CA ASP A 57 -3.64 -23.10 -12.89
C ASP A 57 -4.05 -21.75 -12.27
N ARG A 58 -3.18 -20.73 -12.31
CA ARG A 58 -3.39 -19.42 -11.69
C ARG A 58 -3.35 -18.24 -12.67
N VAL A 59 -2.85 -18.43 -13.89
CA VAL A 59 -2.59 -17.35 -14.86
C VAL A 59 -3.21 -17.69 -16.21
N LEU A 60 -3.88 -16.70 -16.81
CA LEU A 60 -4.27 -16.71 -18.21
C LEU A 60 -3.65 -15.48 -18.86
N VAL A 61 -2.70 -15.68 -19.77
CA VAL A 61 -2.22 -14.61 -20.66
C VAL A 61 -2.95 -14.71 -21.99
N THR A 62 -3.48 -13.59 -22.47
CA THR A 62 -4.14 -13.51 -23.77
C THR A 62 -3.53 -12.39 -24.60
N GLY A 63 -2.95 -12.71 -25.75
CA GLY A 63 -2.38 -11.72 -26.66
C GLY A 63 -2.80 -11.92 -28.11
N SER A 64 -2.49 -10.94 -28.96
CA SER A 64 -2.77 -10.97 -30.40
C SER A 64 -1.61 -11.54 -31.21
N ASP A 65 -1.84 -11.71 -32.51
CA ASP A 65 -0.80 -12.00 -33.50
C ASP A 65 0.37 -10.99 -33.49
N LYS A 66 0.14 -9.75 -33.03
CA LYS A 66 1.17 -8.71 -32.93
C LYS A 66 2.23 -9.02 -31.88
N THR A 67 1.86 -9.69 -30.79
CA THR A 67 2.73 -9.88 -29.62
C THR A 67 3.20 -11.32 -29.46
N ILE A 68 2.67 -12.27 -30.27
CA ILE A 68 3.03 -13.70 -30.20
C ILE A 68 4.53 -13.94 -30.34
N ASN A 69 5.22 -13.12 -31.13
CA ASN A 69 6.66 -13.22 -31.34
C ASN A 69 7.50 -12.91 -30.09
N TYR A 70 6.94 -12.24 -29.08
CA TYR A 70 7.62 -11.98 -27.81
C TYR A 70 7.66 -13.21 -26.89
N VAL A 71 6.78 -14.21 -27.11
CA VAL A 71 6.72 -15.42 -26.28
C VAL A 71 7.89 -16.36 -26.61
N LYS A 72 9.03 -16.18 -25.93
CA LYS A 72 10.24 -16.99 -26.11
C LYS A 72 10.30 -18.21 -25.18
N ASP A 73 9.91 -18.02 -23.93
CA ASP A 73 9.93 -19.06 -22.89
C ASP A 73 8.61 -19.04 -22.09
N PRO A 74 7.53 -19.64 -22.63
CA PRO A 74 6.23 -19.61 -21.96
C PRO A 74 6.25 -20.34 -20.61
N THR A 75 7.13 -21.33 -20.42
CA THR A 75 7.32 -22.00 -19.13
C THR A 75 7.82 -21.01 -18.08
N LYS A 76 8.91 -20.29 -18.38
CA LYS A 76 9.50 -19.32 -17.46
C LYS A 76 8.60 -18.11 -17.25
N ILE A 77 7.89 -17.66 -18.29
CA ILE A 77 6.89 -16.59 -18.19
C ILE A 77 5.85 -17.00 -17.14
N LEU A 78 5.11 -18.10 -17.34
CA LEU A 78 4.01 -18.46 -16.45
C LEU A 78 4.47 -18.77 -15.03
N THR A 79 5.56 -19.51 -14.85
CA THR A 79 6.11 -19.81 -13.50
C THR A 79 6.51 -18.54 -12.74
N THR A 80 7.02 -17.53 -13.44
CA THR A 80 7.32 -16.23 -12.82
C THR A 80 6.05 -15.50 -12.38
N LYS A 81 4.97 -15.55 -13.18
CA LYS A 81 3.71 -14.89 -12.84
C LYS A 81 3.02 -15.60 -11.68
N GLU A 82 3.07 -16.92 -11.61
CA GLU A 82 2.58 -17.68 -10.46
C GLU A 82 3.31 -17.29 -9.17
N LYS A 83 4.65 -17.15 -9.22
CA LYS A 83 5.42 -16.69 -8.06
C LYS A 83 5.03 -15.27 -7.62
N VAL A 84 4.75 -14.36 -8.56
CA VAL A 84 4.27 -13.00 -8.23
C VAL A 84 2.91 -13.06 -7.55
N ILE A 85 2.00 -13.91 -8.03
CA ILE A 85 0.68 -14.12 -7.41
C ILE A 85 0.85 -14.70 -5.99
N ASP A 86 1.73 -15.68 -5.79
CA ASP A 86 2.00 -16.24 -4.45
C ASP A 86 2.48 -15.16 -3.46
N LEU A 87 3.32 -14.23 -3.92
CA LEU A 87 3.80 -13.11 -3.11
C LEU A 87 2.69 -12.10 -2.80
N HIS A 88 1.75 -11.89 -3.72
CA HIS A 88 0.57 -11.05 -3.47
C HIS A 88 -0.39 -11.71 -2.48
N ASP A 89 -0.69 -13.00 -2.65
CA ASP A 89 -1.46 -13.80 -1.68
C ASP A 89 -0.84 -13.71 -0.29
N GLN A 90 0.49 -13.88 -0.20
CA GLN A 90 1.21 -13.79 1.06
C GLN A 90 1.05 -12.39 1.67
N THR A 91 1.24 -11.33 0.89
CA THR A 91 1.08 -9.94 1.33
C THR A 91 -0.31 -9.67 1.86
N ALA A 92 -1.32 -10.18 1.16
CA ALA A 92 -2.72 -10.10 1.56
C ALA A 92 -3.07 -11.07 2.71
N GLY A 93 -2.18 -11.94 3.18
CA GLY A 93 -2.48 -12.91 4.24
C GLY A 93 -3.49 -13.98 3.84
N LEU A 94 -3.51 -14.39 2.57
CA LEU A 94 -4.32 -15.50 2.06
C LEU A 94 -3.56 -16.82 2.28
N ASP A 95 -3.58 -17.32 3.51
CA ASP A 95 -2.75 -18.44 3.98
C ASP A 95 -3.54 -19.73 4.29
N ASN A 96 -4.85 -19.74 4.03
CA ASN A 96 -5.77 -20.84 4.36
C ASN A 96 -5.92 -21.15 5.87
N SER A 97 -5.49 -20.25 6.76
CA SER A 97 -5.67 -20.41 8.21
C SER A 97 -7.15 -20.42 8.65
N ALA A 98 -8.01 -19.73 7.89
CA ALA A 98 -9.46 -19.70 8.08
C ALA A 98 -10.19 -19.60 6.72
N THR A 99 -11.50 -19.86 6.72
CA THR A 99 -12.31 -19.78 5.49
C THR A 99 -12.28 -18.38 4.84
N ILE A 100 -12.15 -17.32 5.65
CA ILE A 100 -12.03 -15.92 5.23
C ILE A 100 -10.59 -15.51 4.86
N HIS A 101 -9.62 -16.41 5.02
CA HIS A 101 -8.20 -16.23 4.65
C HIS A 101 -7.76 -17.27 3.62
N ARG A 102 -8.72 -17.95 2.99
CA ARG A 102 -8.43 -18.96 1.98
C ARG A 102 -7.85 -18.31 0.73
N GLN A 103 -6.92 -19.02 0.11
CA GLN A 103 -6.56 -18.71 -1.27
C GLN A 103 -7.78 -18.95 -2.17
N PRO A 104 -7.99 -18.12 -3.20
CA PRO A 104 -9.07 -18.32 -4.15
C PRO A 104 -8.99 -19.69 -4.83
N THR A 105 -10.10 -20.44 -4.84
CA THR A 105 -10.17 -21.72 -5.56
C THR A 105 -10.62 -21.45 -7.00
N GLY A 106 -9.78 -21.82 -7.98
CA GLY A 106 -10.11 -21.70 -9.40
C GLY A 106 -10.08 -20.27 -9.97
N LEU A 107 -9.61 -19.29 -9.19
CA LEU A 107 -9.36 -17.95 -9.72
C LEU A 107 -8.12 -18.00 -10.61
N VAL A 108 -8.29 -17.50 -11.83
CA VAL A 108 -7.21 -17.35 -12.80
C VAL A 108 -7.04 -15.86 -13.07
N GLN A 109 -5.85 -15.34 -12.79
CA GLN A 109 -5.51 -13.95 -13.07
C GLN A 109 -5.39 -13.76 -14.59
N HIS A 110 -6.34 -13.04 -15.17
CA HIS A 110 -6.36 -12.77 -16.61
C HIS A 110 -5.52 -11.55 -16.94
N MET A 111 -4.37 -11.78 -17.57
CA MET A 111 -3.46 -10.75 -18.06
C MET A 111 -3.62 -10.65 -19.58
N ARG A 112 -4.20 -9.56 -20.09
CA ARG A 112 -4.58 -9.48 -21.50
C ARG A 112 -4.01 -8.29 -22.23
N GLU A 113 -3.74 -8.49 -23.50
CA GLU A 113 -3.48 -7.39 -24.42
C GLU A 113 -4.73 -6.51 -24.56
N THR A 114 -4.52 -5.20 -24.45
CA THR A 114 -5.56 -4.18 -24.66
C THR A 114 -5.35 -3.44 -25.97
N SER A 115 -6.46 -3.05 -26.59
CA SER A 115 -6.48 -2.12 -27.73
C SER A 115 -6.63 -0.66 -27.29
N ALA A 116 -6.71 -0.38 -25.99
CA ALA A 116 -6.68 0.96 -25.45
C ALA A 116 -5.39 1.66 -25.88
N ARG A 117 -5.50 2.84 -26.47
CA ARG A 117 -4.37 3.56 -27.07
C ARG A 117 -3.60 4.41 -26.06
N GLU A 118 -4.27 4.83 -24.99
CA GLU A 118 -3.73 5.78 -24.01
C GLU A 118 -3.20 5.10 -22.74
N ASP A 119 -3.62 3.86 -22.46
CA ASP A 119 -3.22 3.15 -21.24
C ASP A 119 -1.97 2.30 -21.49
N TYR A 120 -0.95 2.44 -20.64
CA TYR A 120 0.26 1.61 -20.70
C TYR A 120 -0.01 0.20 -20.14
N MET A 121 -0.42 0.17 -18.88
CA MET A 121 -0.92 -0.99 -18.14
C MET A 121 -2.10 -0.50 -17.28
N TYR A 122 -3.04 -1.40 -16.95
CA TYR A 122 -4.12 -1.08 -16.00
C TYR A 122 -4.66 -2.34 -15.33
N ALA A 123 -5.32 -2.16 -14.19
CA ALA A 123 -6.17 -3.15 -13.55
C ALA A 123 -7.64 -2.76 -13.66
N TYR A 124 -8.50 -3.74 -13.92
CA TYR A 124 -9.94 -3.55 -13.89
C TYR A 124 -10.62 -4.82 -13.39
N GLU A 125 -11.95 -4.79 -13.25
CA GLU A 125 -12.73 -5.96 -12.84
C GLU A 125 -12.28 -7.21 -13.64
N GLN A 126 -11.83 -8.22 -12.89
CA GLN A 126 -11.46 -9.57 -13.36
C GLN A 126 -10.20 -9.67 -14.26
N HIS A 127 -9.51 -8.57 -14.60
CA HIS A 127 -8.33 -8.65 -15.47
C HIS A 127 -7.34 -7.49 -15.31
N THR A 128 -6.11 -7.70 -15.76
CA THR A 128 -5.13 -6.64 -16.02
C THR A 128 -4.90 -6.50 -17.53
N GLY A 129 -4.81 -5.25 -17.99
CA GLY A 129 -4.62 -4.89 -19.39
C GLY A 129 -3.22 -4.37 -19.66
N PHE A 130 -2.65 -4.76 -20.80
CA PHE A 130 -1.31 -4.37 -21.22
C PHE A 130 -1.32 -3.95 -22.69
N ASN A 131 -0.82 -2.76 -23.01
CA ASN A 131 -0.80 -2.34 -24.40
C ASN A 131 0.12 -3.24 -25.25
N TYR A 132 -0.17 -3.35 -26.54
CA TYR A 132 0.55 -4.28 -27.42
C TYR A 132 2.02 -3.88 -27.65
N ALA A 133 2.36 -2.59 -27.52
CA ALA A 133 3.66 -2.06 -27.90
C ALA A 133 4.72 -2.31 -26.82
N ASP A 134 4.47 -1.86 -25.58
CA ASP A 134 5.43 -1.95 -24.48
C ASP A 134 4.94 -2.83 -23.34
N GLY A 135 3.65 -2.76 -23.00
CA GLY A 135 3.07 -3.51 -21.88
C GLY A 135 3.22 -5.02 -22.07
N MET A 136 2.79 -5.53 -23.22
CA MET A 136 2.93 -6.96 -23.56
C MET A 136 4.40 -7.37 -23.71
N ARG A 137 5.28 -6.47 -24.16
CA ARG A 137 6.73 -6.76 -24.26
C ARG A 137 7.32 -7.03 -22.88
N VAL A 138 6.95 -6.24 -21.87
CA VAL A 138 7.39 -6.45 -20.47
C VAL A 138 6.70 -7.67 -19.86
N LEU A 139 5.39 -7.85 -20.09
CA LEU A 139 4.64 -9.01 -19.59
C LEU A 139 5.22 -10.33 -20.09
N LEU A 140 5.67 -10.39 -21.33
CA LEU A 140 6.17 -11.60 -21.97
C LEU A 140 7.69 -11.76 -21.87
N ASP A 141 8.39 -10.85 -21.18
CA ASP A 141 9.82 -10.96 -20.96
C ASP A 141 10.11 -11.94 -19.79
N PRO A 142 10.72 -13.11 -20.05
CA PRO A 142 11.07 -14.06 -18.99
C PRO A 142 12.26 -13.60 -18.13
N ASP A 143 13.05 -12.63 -18.58
CA ASP A 143 14.31 -12.19 -17.95
C ASP A 143 14.30 -10.72 -17.52
N GLY A 144 13.21 -9.99 -17.78
CA GLY A 144 13.10 -8.55 -17.55
C GLY A 144 13.38 -8.14 -16.11
N SER A 145 14.35 -7.23 -15.92
CA SER A 145 14.87 -6.83 -14.61
C SER A 145 13.96 -5.86 -13.83
N SER A 146 12.99 -5.20 -14.48
CA SER A 146 11.99 -4.37 -13.82
C SER A 146 10.60 -4.63 -14.39
N GLN A 147 9.78 -5.33 -13.62
CA GLN A 147 8.39 -5.67 -13.94
C GLN A 147 7.41 -4.94 -13.00
N TRP A 148 7.84 -3.78 -12.46
CA TRP A 148 7.07 -3.02 -11.47
C TRP A 148 5.62 -2.79 -11.88
N GLY A 149 5.38 -2.37 -13.12
CA GLY A 149 4.02 -2.14 -13.63
C GLY A 149 3.14 -3.38 -13.52
N ILE A 150 3.65 -4.58 -13.81
CA ILE A 150 2.88 -5.83 -13.69
C ILE A 150 2.53 -6.12 -12.23
N TRP A 151 3.47 -5.90 -11.31
CA TRP A 151 3.25 -6.11 -9.88
C TRP A 151 2.25 -5.07 -9.32
N HIS A 152 2.37 -3.83 -9.78
CA HIS A 152 1.49 -2.74 -9.41
C HIS A 152 0.05 -2.99 -9.88
N GLU A 153 -0.15 -3.29 -11.17
CA GLU A 153 -1.49 -3.59 -11.67
C GLU A 153 -2.11 -4.82 -10.99
N LEU A 154 -1.31 -5.87 -10.75
CA LEU A 154 -1.82 -7.00 -10.00
C LEU A 154 -2.20 -6.61 -8.58
N GLY A 155 -1.40 -5.76 -7.92
CA GLY A 155 -1.64 -5.22 -6.59
C GLY A 155 -3.00 -4.55 -6.43
N HIS A 156 -3.47 -3.81 -7.45
CA HIS A 156 -4.79 -3.19 -7.43
C HIS A 156 -5.92 -4.22 -7.23
N THR A 157 -5.73 -5.46 -7.69
CA THR A 157 -6.72 -6.54 -7.50
C THR A 157 -6.76 -7.11 -6.07
N TYR A 158 -5.81 -6.72 -5.20
CA TYR A 158 -5.70 -7.16 -3.81
C TYR A 158 -5.96 -6.06 -2.79
N GLN A 159 -6.04 -4.79 -3.20
CA GLN A 159 -6.22 -3.68 -2.28
C GLN A 159 -7.53 -3.81 -1.49
N ILE A 160 -7.47 -3.37 -0.23
CA ILE A 160 -8.64 -3.21 0.63
C ILE A 160 -8.95 -1.72 0.66
N ASP A 161 -10.08 -1.33 0.08
CA ASP A 161 -10.49 0.09 -0.05
C ASP A 161 -10.53 0.83 1.31
N ASP A 162 -10.90 0.12 2.38
CA ASP A 162 -10.96 0.67 3.74
C ASP A 162 -9.58 0.76 4.43
N MET A 163 -8.54 0.14 3.88
CA MET A 163 -7.14 0.21 4.35
C MET A 163 -6.40 1.41 3.71
N GLY A 164 -7.13 2.49 3.45
CA GLY A 164 -6.63 3.73 2.87
C GLY A 164 -7.64 4.84 3.08
N TRP A 165 -7.31 6.03 2.63
CA TRP A 165 -8.16 7.23 2.61
C TRP A 165 -7.96 7.91 1.24
N GLU A 166 -8.47 9.12 1.06
CA GLU A 166 -8.36 9.89 -0.18
C GLU A 166 -6.94 9.83 -0.76
N ASP A 167 -6.87 9.57 -2.07
CA ASP A 167 -5.63 9.46 -2.84
C ASP A 167 -4.63 8.38 -2.36
N MET A 168 -5.07 7.33 -1.66
CA MET A 168 -4.23 6.18 -1.25
C MET A 168 -4.21 5.01 -2.24
N THR A 169 -5.02 5.01 -3.30
CA THR A 169 -5.08 3.93 -4.29
C THR A 169 -3.72 3.67 -4.93
N GLU A 170 -3.03 4.71 -5.39
CA GLU A 170 -1.69 4.60 -6.00
C GLU A 170 -0.55 4.46 -4.97
N VAL A 171 -0.87 4.59 -3.67
CA VAL A 171 0.14 4.47 -2.60
C VAL A 171 0.17 3.05 -2.06
N THR A 172 -0.97 2.55 -1.58
CA THR A 172 -1.05 1.26 -0.87
C THR A 172 -0.84 0.08 -1.80
N VAL A 173 -1.17 0.21 -3.09
CA VAL A 173 -0.86 -0.80 -4.12
C VAL A 173 0.64 -1.12 -4.16
N ASN A 174 1.49 -0.11 -3.95
CA ASN A 174 2.93 -0.26 -4.03
C ASN A 174 3.52 -1.03 -2.84
N ILE A 175 2.75 -1.35 -1.80
CA ILE A 175 3.16 -2.32 -0.76
C ILE A 175 3.38 -3.70 -1.40
N PHE A 176 2.48 -4.12 -2.30
CA PHE A 176 2.60 -5.39 -3.03
C PHE A 176 3.82 -5.37 -3.95
N SER A 177 3.99 -4.31 -4.74
CA SER A 177 5.15 -4.13 -5.62
C SER A 177 6.48 -4.16 -4.87
N MET A 178 6.58 -3.44 -3.74
CA MET A 178 7.79 -3.42 -2.90
C MET A 178 8.12 -4.81 -2.34
N ARG A 179 7.11 -5.58 -1.91
CA ARG A 179 7.32 -6.96 -1.41
C ARG A 179 7.78 -7.91 -2.51
N VAL A 180 7.27 -7.78 -3.73
CA VAL A 180 7.78 -8.56 -4.87
C VAL A 180 9.23 -8.20 -5.16
N GLN A 181 9.55 -6.90 -5.27
CA GLN A 181 10.92 -6.43 -5.51
C GLN A 181 11.89 -6.95 -4.45
N LYS A 182 11.52 -6.85 -3.16
CA LYS A 182 12.28 -7.38 -2.03
C LYS A 182 12.48 -8.89 -2.10
N ALA A 183 11.43 -9.66 -2.42
CA ALA A 183 11.49 -11.12 -2.53
C ALA A 183 12.37 -11.60 -3.71
N LEU A 184 12.55 -10.76 -4.72
CA LEU A 184 13.48 -10.99 -5.82
C LEU A 184 14.94 -10.60 -5.49
N GLY A 185 15.20 -10.09 -4.27
CA GLY A 185 16.52 -9.62 -3.86
C GLY A 185 16.97 -8.37 -4.59
N GLN A 186 16.04 -7.63 -5.20
CA GLN A 186 16.32 -6.38 -5.88
C GLN A 186 16.43 -5.24 -4.87
N ARG A 187 17.22 -4.23 -5.20
CA ARG A 187 17.30 -3.00 -4.42
C ARG A 187 15.92 -2.32 -4.45
N SER A 188 15.46 -1.80 -3.32
CA SER A 188 14.10 -1.26 -3.25
C SER A 188 13.97 0.02 -4.07
N ARG A 189 12.78 0.28 -4.63
CA ARG A 189 12.53 1.47 -5.43
C ARG A 189 12.72 2.77 -4.62
N LEU A 190 12.38 2.74 -3.34
CA LEU A 190 12.63 3.86 -2.42
C LEU A 190 14.14 4.18 -2.28
N GLU A 191 15.01 3.18 -2.44
CA GLU A 191 16.47 3.34 -2.43
C GLU A 191 17.06 3.66 -3.81
N GLU A 192 16.55 3.04 -4.87
CA GLU A 192 16.97 3.27 -6.26
C GLU A 192 16.66 4.70 -6.69
N ASP A 193 15.43 5.16 -6.43
CA ASP A 193 14.94 6.48 -6.81
C ASP A 193 15.25 7.55 -5.75
N ARG A 194 16.01 7.20 -4.69
CA ARG A 194 16.47 8.09 -3.60
C ARG A 194 15.34 8.76 -2.79
N VAL A 195 14.15 8.19 -2.80
CA VAL A 195 12.94 8.71 -2.14
C VAL A 195 13.14 8.89 -0.62
N TYR A 196 13.97 8.08 0.03
CA TYR A 196 14.28 8.26 1.45
C TYR A 196 14.82 9.66 1.79
N THR A 197 15.51 10.31 0.85
CA THR A 197 15.96 11.70 1.03
C THR A 197 14.77 12.62 1.22
N ASP A 198 13.74 12.48 0.39
CA ASP A 198 12.52 13.29 0.45
C ASP A 198 11.67 12.95 1.67
N ILE A 199 11.58 11.67 2.02
CA ILE A 199 10.95 11.20 3.27
C ILE A 199 11.60 11.87 4.48
N PHE A 200 12.92 11.78 4.64
CA PHE A 200 13.58 12.37 5.80
C PHE A 200 13.56 13.89 5.80
N ASN A 201 13.66 14.52 4.62
CA ASN A 201 13.46 15.96 4.49
C ASN A 201 12.06 16.37 4.96
N TYR A 202 11.02 15.63 4.60
CA TYR A 202 9.65 15.88 5.04
C TYR A 202 9.49 15.69 6.55
N LEU A 203 9.98 14.56 7.09
CA LEU A 203 9.86 14.21 8.52
C LEU A 203 10.59 15.18 9.46
N ASN A 204 11.63 15.86 8.96
CA ASN A 204 12.44 16.83 9.71
C ASN A 204 11.95 18.28 9.59
N ARG A 205 10.86 18.55 8.84
CA ARG A 205 10.27 19.89 8.80
C ARG A 205 9.62 20.24 10.14
N SER A 206 9.84 21.47 10.59
CA SER A 206 9.27 22.01 11.84
C SER A 206 7.88 22.62 11.68
N GLN A 207 7.47 23.02 10.48
CA GLN A 207 6.17 23.64 10.21
C GLN A 207 5.59 23.17 8.87
N SER A 208 4.26 23.29 8.73
CA SER A 208 3.51 23.04 7.48
C SER A 208 3.66 21.62 6.89
N LYS A 209 3.74 20.60 7.76
CA LYS A 209 3.69 19.20 7.32
C LYS A 209 2.26 18.81 6.95
N ASN A 210 2.08 18.28 5.74
CA ASN A 210 0.82 17.70 5.30
C ASN A 210 1.14 16.40 4.55
N PHE A 211 0.75 15.27 5.13
CA PHE A 211 1.00 13.94 4.57
C PHE A 211 0.37 13.79 3.19
N ASP A 212 -0.89 14.22 3.04
CA ASP A 212 -1.70 14.00 1.84
C ASP A 212 -1.22 14.82 0.64
N LYS A 213 -0.37 15.83 0.86
CA LYS A 213 0.26 16.63 -0.20
C LYS A 213 1.65 16.14 -0.60
N GLN A 214 2.12 15.03 -0.03
CA GLN A 214 3.39 14.43 -0.46
C GLN A 214 3.19 13.53 -1.68
N ASP A 215 4.27 13.34 -2.43
CA ASP A 215 4.36 12.39 -3.53
C ASP A 215 3.97 10.96 -3.10
N GLU A 216 3.45 10.15 -4.03
CA GLU A 216 3.00 8.79 -3.77
C GLU A 216 4.06 7.90 -3.11
N PHE A 217 5.32 8.00 -3.55
CA PHE A 217 6.41 7.18 -2.99
C PHE A 217 6.88 7.71 -1.64
N VAL A 218 6.77 9.02 -1.38
CA VAL A 218 7.01 9.58 -0.05
C VAL A 218 5.95 9.08 0.93
N ARG A 219 4.67 9.07 0.52
CA ARG A 219 3.55 8.52 1.33
C ARG A 219 3.71 7.01 1.55
N LEU A 220 4.14 6.27 0.53
CA LEU A 220 4.49 4.85 0.63
C LEU A 220 5.56 4.59 1.69
N GLY A 221 6.51 5.53 1.87
CA GLY A 221 7.54 5.47 2.89
C GLY A 221 7.01 5.18 4.30
N MET A 222 5.91 5.82 4.71
CA MET A 222 5.26 5.57 6.00
C MET A 222 4.81 4.10 6.12
N PHE A 223 4.11 3.60 5.11
CA PHE A 223 3.66 2.22 5.07
C PHE A 223 4.86 1.26 5.10
N TRP A 224 5.89 1.51 4.30
CA TRP A 224 7.02 0.61 4.21
C TRP A 224 7.85 0.56 5.49
N GLN A 225 7.99 1.68 6.21
CA GLN A 225 8.65 1.72 7.51
C GLN A 225 7.99 0.84 8.56
N LEU A 226 6.67 0.60 8.49
CA LEU A 226 5.99 -0.36 9.35
C LEU A 226 6.44 -1.80 9.06
N GLU A 227 6.62 -2.18 7.79
CA GLU A 227 7.17 -3.50 7.45
C GLU A 227 8.63 -3.64 7.89
N LEU A 228 9.45 -2.59 7.72
CA LEU A 228 10.85 -2.61 8.18
C LEU A 228 10.93 -2.77 9.71
N ALA A 229 10.03 -2.12 10.45
CA ALA A 229 10.03 -2.12 11.91
C ALA A 229 9.47 -3.40 12.54
N PHE A 230 8.41 -3.97 11.95
CA PHE A 230 7.65 -5.07 12.56
C PHE A 230 7.77 -6.39 11.80
N GLY A 231 8.48 -6.40 10.67
CA GLY A 231 8.78 -7.58 9.88
C GLY A 231 7.70 -7.94 8.88
N SER A 232 7.99 -8.96 8.07
CA SER A 232 7.20 -9.41 6.92
C SER A 232 5.81 -9.94 7.26
N ASP A 233 5.55 -10.22 8.54
CA ASP A 233 4.25 -10.66 9.07
C ASP A 233 3.27 -9.50 9.26
N PHE A 234 3.73 -8.25 9.25
CA PHE A 234 2.90 -7.08 9.55
C PHE A 234 1.72 -6.94 8.59
N TYR A 235 1.98 -6.81 7.28
CA TYR A 235 0.92 -6.67 6.28
C TYR A 235 -0.01 -7.88 6.14
N PRO A 236 0.49 -9.13 6.13
CA PRO A 236 -0.38 -10.30 6.09
C PRO A 236 -1.40 -10.29 7.25
N LYS A 237 -0.96 -10.02 8.48
CA LYS A 237 -1.84 -9.94 9.65
C LYS A 237 -2.77 -8.73 9.61
N LEU A 238 -2.30 -7.60 9.09
CA LEU A 238 -3.14 -6.41 8.91
C LEU A 238 -4.28 -6.68 7.92
N HIS A 239 -4.01 -7.31 6.78
CA HIS A 239 -5.05 -7.67 5.80
C HIS A 239 -6.02 -8.71 6.36
N GLN A 240 -5.53 -9.68 7.13
CA GLN A 240 -6.38 -10.64 7.85
C GLN A 240 -7.34 -9.92 8.81
N LEU A 241 -6.81 -9.01 9.64
CA LEU A 241 -7.58 -8.21 10.58
C LEU A 241 -8.69 -7.41 9.89
N TYR A 242 -8.38 -6.70 8.80
CA TYR A 242 -9.38 -5.95 8.04
C TYR A 242 -10.47 -6.84 7.45
N ARG A 243 -10.12 -8.04 6.96
CA ARG A 243 -11.13 -9.00 6.48
C ARG A 243 -12.01 -9.54 7.61
N GLU A 244 -11.44 -9.80 8.78
CA GLU A 244 -12.17 -10.30 9.94
C GLU A 244 -13.11 -9.25 10.52
N GLU A 245 -12.64 -8.01 10.65
CA GLU A 245 -13.41 -6.91 11.24
C GLU A 245 -14.42 -6.34 10.24
N SER A 246 -14.12 -6.37 8.93
CA SER A 246 -14.95 -5.85 7.85
C SER A 246 -15.58 -4.48 8.21
N PRO A 247 -14.74 -3.50 8.58
CA PRO A 247 -15.21 -2.28 9.22
C PRO A 247 -16.08 -1.46 8.25
N GLN A 248 -17.06 -0.72 8.77
CA GLN A 248 -17.85 0.23 7.98
C GLN A 248 -17.32 1.64 8.21
N LEU A 249 -16.37 2.07 7.38
CA LEU A 249 -15.67 3.35 7.53
C LEU A 249 -16.16 4.35 6.49
N TRP A 250 -16.84 5.40 6.95
CA TRP A 250 -17.51 6.36 6.07
C TRP A 250 -16.75 7.66 5.87
N THR A 251 -15.91 8.04 6.83
CA THR A 251 -15.15 9.29 6.78
C THR A 251 -13.65 9.05 6.66
N GLU A 252 -12.94 10.01 6.06
CA GLU A 252 -11.47 9.98 5.97
C GLU A 252 -10.80 9.92 7.34
N GLN A 253 -11.41 10.56 8.36
CA GLN A 253 -10.90 10.49 9.73
C GLN A 253 -11.09 9.09 10.32
N ASP A 254 -12.25 8.45 10.13
CA ASP A 254 -12.50 7.08 10.60
C ASP A 254 -11.52 6.09 9.97
N LYS A 255 -11.27 6.22 8.66
CA LYS A 255 -10.30 5.38 7.92
C LYS A 255 -8.89 5.50 8.50
N ARG A 256 -8.43 6.73 8.75
CA ARG A 256 -7.12 6.99 9.37
C ARG A 256 -7.03 6.43 10.78
N GLN A 257 -8.03 6.71 11.63
CA GLN A 257 -8.02 6.24 13.02
C GLN A 257 -8.07 4.72 13.08
N HIS A 258 -8.87 4.08 12.23
CA HIS A 258 -8.92 2.62 12.15
C HIS A 258 -7.58 2.04 11.69
N PHE A 259 -6.92 2.62 10.68
CA PHE A 259 -5.57 2.19 10.28
C PHE A 259 -4.56 2.33 11.43
N ILE A 260 -4.59 3.44 12.16
CA ILE A 260 -3.73 3.69 13.32
C ILE A 260 -3.93 2.62 14.41
N LEU A 261 -5.19 2.32 14.75
CA LEU A 261 -5.56 1.31 15.74
C LEU A 261 -5.14 -0.09 15.28
N SER A 262 -5.44 -0.46 14.04
CA SER A 262 -5.12 -1.75 13.44
C SER A 262 -3.61 -1.98 13.36
N ALA A 263 -2.84 -1.01 12.87
CA ALA A 263 -1.37 -1.07 12.85
C ALA A 263 -0.79 -1.21 14.27
N SER A 264 -1.34 -0.50 15.25
CA SER A 264 -0.91 -0.56 16.65
C SER A 264 -1.24 -1.91 17.31
N LYS A 265 -2.40 -2.49 16.98
CA LYS A 265 -2.83 -3.83 17.42
C LYS A 265 -1.90 -4.91 16.86
N ILE A 266 -1.60 -4.87 15.56
CA ILE A 266 -0.70 -5.83 14.91
C ILE A 266 0.73 -5.73 15.44
N SER A 267 1.25 -4.52 15.62
CA SER A 267 2.59 -4.30 16.15
C SER A 267 2.69 -4.51 17.67
N ASN A 268 1.56 -4.58 18.37
CA ASN A 268 1.47 -4.55 19.83
C ASN A 268 2.26 -3.38 20.44
N LYS A 269 2.13 -2.20 19.82
CA LYS A 269 2.78 -0.96 20.24
C LYS A 269 1.82 0.20 20.12
N ASN A 270 1.94 1.16 21.04
CA ASN A 270 1.34 2.47 20.86
C ASN A 270 2.12 3.23 19.77
N LEU A 271 1.56 3.30 18.56
CA LEU A 271 2.17 3.96 17.41
C LEU A 271 1.87 5.46 17.32
N THR A 272 1.29 6.09 18.35
CA THR A 272 1.01 7.54 18.33
C THR A 272 2.22 8.37 17.89
N PRO A 273 3.44 8.18 18.45
CA PRO A 273 4.60 8.98 18.04
C PRO A 273 4.97 8.81 16.57
N PHE A 274 4.74 7.62 16.00
CA PHE A 274 5.05 7.34 14.60
C PHE A 274 4.11 8.11 13.65
N PHE A 275 2.80 8.03 13.89
CA PHE A 275 1.81 8.71 13.05
C PHE A 275 1.87 10.23 13.18
N GLU A 276 2.08 10.76 14.39
CA GLU A 276 2.27 12.19 14.60
C GLU A 276 3.55 12.72 13.92
N LYS A 277 4.62 11.92 13.89
CA LYS A 277 5.84 12.28 13.16
C LYS A 277 5.55 12.44 11.66
N TRP A 278 4.73 11.56 11.09
CA TRP A 278 4.21 11.63 9.72
C TRP A 278 3.08 12.66 9.53
N ALA A 279 2.78 13.48 10.54
CA ALA A 279 1.72 14.49 10.53
C ALA A 279 0.33 13.93 10.21
N ILE A 280 0.07 12.70 10.65
CA ILE A 280 -1.27 12.11 10.69
C ILE A 280 -1.81 12.29 12.11
N GLU A 281 -2.96 12.95 12.22
CA GLU A 281 -3.63 13.19 13.50
C GLU A 281 -4.03 11.87 14.16
N VAL A 282 -3.69 11.73 15.45
CA VAL A 282 -4.22 10.68 16.32
C VAL A 282 -5.19 11.34 17.29
N THR A 283 -6.49 11.06 17.14
CA THR A 283 -7.53 11.73 17.92
C THR A 283 -7.44 11.36 19.41
N ALA A 284 -8.07 12.15 20.28
CA ALA A 284 -8.07 11.91 21.73
C ALA A 284 -8.61 10.52 22.10
N ASP A 285 -9.67 10.06 21.41
CA ASP A 285 -10.24 8.73 21.63
C ASP A 285 -9.27 7.63 21.20
N THR A 286 -8.66 7.75 20.02
CA THR A 286 -7.61 6.83 19.57
C THR A 286 -6.44 6.79 20.54
N LYS A 287 -5.93 7.94 21.01
CA LYS A 287 -4.85 8.01 22.01
C LYS A 287 -5.21 7.27 23.29
N LYS A 288 -6.46 7.37 23.75
CA LYS A 288 -6.96 6.68 24.95
C LYS A 288 -6.96 5.15 24.77
N GLU A 289 -7.30 4.66 23.59
CA GLU A 289 -7.23 3.23 23.28
C GLU A 289 -5.77 2.75 23.21
N LEU A 290 -4.92 3.49 22.50
CA LEU A 290 -3.51 3.17 22.32
C LEU A 290 -2.70 3.23 23.63
N ALA A 291 -3.13 4.02 24.62
CA ALA A 291 -2.49 4.10 25.94
C ALA A 291 -2.44 2.74 26.68
N ARG A 292 -3.24 1.75 26.25
CA ARG A 292 -3.24 0.38 26.79
C ARG A 292 -2.12 -0.50 26.23
N LEU A 293 -1.49 -0.08 25.14
CA LEU A 293 -0.41 -0.82 24.48
C LEU A 293 0.96 -0.39 25.00
N PRO A 294 1.98 -1.26 24.94
CA PRO A 294 3.35 -0.90 25.27
C PRO A 294 3.83 0.30 24.44
N LYS A 295 4.55 1.24 25.06
CA LYS A 295 5.11 2.40 24.36
C LYS A 295 6.04 1.97 23.21
N LEU A 296 5.97 2.71 22.10
CA LEU A 296 7.01 2.65 21.08
C LEU A 296 8.28 3.30 21.65
N THR A 297 9.41 2.61 21.54
CA THR A 297 10.70 3.06 22.11
C THR A 297 11.72 3.44 21.06
N LYS A 298 11.45 3.14 19.78
CA LYS A 298 12.38 3.30 18.66
C LYS A 298 11.82 4.27 17.63
N LYS A 299 12.69 5.09 17.04
CA LYS A 299 12.36 6.05 15.99
C LYS A 299 12.14 5.34 14.64
N ILE A 300 11.12 4.50 14.56
CA ILE A 300 10.90 3.63 13.39
C ILE A 300 10.67 4.41 12.09
N TRP A 301 10.34 5.71 12.17
CA TRP A 301 10.27 6.64 11.06
C TRP A 301 11.64 6.99 10.44
N GLU A 302 12.74 6.50 11.01
CA GLU A 302 14.11 6.66 10.47
C GLU A 302 14.58 5.41 9.72
N TYR A 303 13.78 4.32 9.71
CA TYR A 303 14.14 3.13 8.96
C TYR A 303 14.17 3.39 7.45
N ARG A 304 15.12 2.71 6.79
CA ARG A 304 15.23 2.53 5.35
C ARG A 304 15.80 1.16 5.02
N ASP A 305 15.59 0.67 3.80
CA ASP A 305 15.95 -0.70 3.40
C ASP A 305 17.43 -1.01 3.56
N GLU A 306 18.32 -0.08 3.19
CA GLU A 306 19.78 -0.28 3.24
C GLU A 306 20.42 0.20 4.55
N MET A 307 19.61 0.51 5.57
CA MET A 307 20.12 0.95 6.86
C MET A 307 21.01 -0.14 7.49
N LYS A 308 22.19 0.27 7.97
CA LYS A 308 23.08 -0.60 8.75
C LYS A 308 22.92 -0.25 10.23
N GLY A 309 22.44 -1.20 11.01
CA GLY A 309 22.20 -1.02 12.44
C GLY A 309 20.75 -0.64 12.74
N ASP A 310 20.50 -0.27 13.99
CA ASP A 310 19.17 0.04 14.53
C ASP A 310 18.94 1.55 14.59
N VAL A 311 17.67 1.96 14.59
CA VAL A 311 17.27 3.35 14.76
C VAL A 311 17.43 3.81 16.22
N GLY A 312 17.47 5.13 16.40
CA GLY A 312 17.58 5.75 17.72
C GLY A 312 16.39 5.42 18.63
N ASN A 313 16.57 5.65 19.93
CA ASN A 313 15.46 5.58 20.89
C ASN A 313 14.65 6.88 20.84
N ILE A 314 13.35 6.78 21.10
CA ILE A 314 12.48 7.94 21.35
C ILE A 314 12.81 8.50 22.72
N THR A 315 13.22 9.76 22.80
CA THR A 315 13.45 10.47 24.08
C THR A 315 12.22 11.28 24.49
N ASP A 316 12.19 11.76 25.73
CA ASP A 316 11.09 12.62 26.20
C ASP A 316 10.96 13.93 25.39
N ASP A 317 12.07 14.43 24.82
CA ASP A 317 12.06 15.55 23.88
C ASP A 317 11.36 15.20 22.55
N ASP A 318 11.43 13.94 22.10
CA ASP A 318 10.74 13.49 20.89
C ASP A 318 9.22 13.30 21.12
N ASN A 319 8.82 12.98 22.36
CA ASN A 319 7.40 12.85 22.74
C ASN A 319 6.70 14.22 22.91
N ASN A 320 7.45 15.31 22.96
CA ASN A 320 6.91 16.67 23.05
C ASN A 320 6.62 17.32 21.70
N ASN A 321 6.79 16.60 20.59
CA ASN A 321 6.54 17.13 19.24
C ASN A 321 5.14 16.80 18.68
N GLY A 322 4.21 16.49 19.57
CA GLY A 322 2.78 16.28 19.30
C GLY A 322 1.91 16.97 20.35
N ASN A 323 1.60 18.25 20.10
CA ASN A 323 0.71 19.15 20.86
C ASN A 323 1.16 19.56 22.28
N THR A 324 1.87 20.70 22.36
CA THR A 324 1.35 21.91 23.05
C THR A 324 2.15 23.16 22.65
N GLU A 325 2.27 23.46 21.37
CA GLU A 325 2.52 24.85 20.95
C GLU A 325 1.55 25.15 19.80
N ASP A 326 0.43 25.74 20.16
CA ASP A 326 -0.34 26.55 19.22
C ASP A 326 0.59 27.68 18.76
N PRO A 327 1.02 27.74 17.49
CA PRO A 327 1.97 28.75 17.01
C PRO A 327 1.37 30.16 17.00
N SER A 328 0.15 30.37 17.49
CA SER A 328 -0.53 31.67 17.50
C SER A 328 -0.64 32.32 18.88
N ILE A 329 -0.22 31.65 19.97
CA ILE A 329 -0.28 32.27 21.30
C ILE A 329 0.93 33.18 21.50
N GLU A 330 0.68 34.48 21.41
CA GLU A 330 1.72 35.49 21.60
C GLU A 330 2.31 35.46 23.02
N THR A 331 3.59 35.83 23.14
CA THR A 331 4.22 36.06 24.45
C THR A 331 3.65 37.34 25.06
N TRP A 332 3.40 37.33 26.37
CA TRP A 332 2.92 38.53 27.08
C TRP A 332 3.91 39.70 26.91
N ASP A 333 3.38 40.86 26.51
CA ASP A 333 4.08 42.11 26.32
C ASP A 333 3.43 43.17 27.21
N LYS A 334 4.25 43.84 28.02
CA LYS A 334 3.81 44.89 28.95
C LYS A 334 3.14 46.07 28.24
N ASP A 335 3.52 46.36 27.00
CA ASP A 335 3.08 47.54 26.25
C ASP A 335 1.85 47.22 25.38
N LYS A 336 1.38 45.96 25.40
CA LYS A 336 0.19 45.51 24.68
C LYS A 336 -1.06 45.59 25.56
N VAL A 337 -2.20 45.81 24.91
CA VAL A 337 -3.52 45.76 25.52
C VAL A 337 -4.12 44.38 25.29
N TYR A 338 -4.70 43.81 26.34
CA TYR A 338 -5.37 42.50 26.34
C TYR A 338 -6.83 42.68 26.75
N VAL A 339 -7.74 41.94 26.12
CA VAL A 339 -9.17 41.88 26.45
C VAL A 339 -9.57 40.50 27.00
N ALA A 340 -10.75 40.41 27.60
CA ALA A 340 -11.27 39.15 28.14
C ALA A 340 -11.21 38.03 27.09
N GLY A 341 -10.58 36.91 27.44
CA GLY A 341 -10.44 35.75 26.56
C GLY A 341 -9.10 35.68 25.83
N ASP A 342 -8.32 36.76 25.73
CA ASP A 342 -7.00 36.75 25.10
C ASP A 342 -6.07 35.78 25.83
N ILE A 343 -5.30 35.00 25.07
CA ILE A 343 -4.38 33.99 25.60
C ILE A 343 -2.95 34.42 25.29
N VAL A 344 -2.09 34.37 26.31
CA VAL A 344 -0.67 34.68 26.19
C VAL A 344 0.19 33.61 26.86
N MET A 345 1.44 33.53 26.42
CA MET A 345 2.49 32.78 27.11
C MET A 345 3.29 33.70 28.03
N TYR A 346 3.43 33.31 29.31
CA TYR A 346 4.33 33.97 30.26
C TYR A 346 5.08 32.93 31.10
N LYS A 347 6.42 32.98 31.06
CA LYS A 347 7.32 32.02 31.75
C LYS A 347 6.97 30.54 31.50
N GLY A 348 6.58 30.21 30.26
CA GLY A 348 6.25 28.82 29.88
C GLY A 348 4.88 28.33 30.31
N VAL A 349 3.99 29.22 30.80
CA VAL A 349 2.62 28.89 31.21
C VAL A 349 1.62 29.75 30.43
N LYS A 350 0.49 29.15 30.02
CA LYS A 350 -0.61 29.84 29.36
C LYS A 350 -1.52 30.56 30.35
N TYR A 351 -1.85 31.79 30.02
CA TYR A 351 -2.78 32.60 30.80
C TYR A 351 -3.85 33.20 29.90
N ARG A 352 -5.08 33.22 30.38
CA ARG A 352 -6.24 33.87 29.76
C ARG A 352 -6.56 35.15 30.51
N ALA A 353 -6.67 36.27 29.80
CA ALA A 353 -7.13 37.52 30.40
C ALA A 353 -8.60 37.37 30.80
N LYS A 354 -8.95 37.74 32.03
CA LYS A 354 -10.35 37.70 32.51
C LYS A 354 -11.15 38.92 32.06
N TRP A 355 -10.47 40.04 31.87
CA TRP A 355 -11.01 41.32 31.40
C TRP A 355 -9.90 42.18 30.80
N TRP A 356 -10.29 43.35 30.31
CA TRP A 356 -9.38 44.35 29.73
C TRP A 356 -8.23 44.70 30.69
N ASN A 357 -6.98 44.56 30.24
CA ASN A 357 -5.80 44.95 31.00
C ASN A 357 -4.61 45.34 30.09
N THR A 358 -3.63 46.04 30.65
CA THR A 358 -2.32 46.36 30.05
C THR A 358 -1.31 46.53 31.19
N ASP A 359 -0.05 46.12 30.97
CA ASP A 359 1.01 46.09 32.00
C ASP A 359 0.65 45.30 33.29
N LYS A 360 -0.25 44.32 33.19
CA LYS A 360 -0.58 43.38 34.28
C LYS A 360 0.13 42.06 34.06
N VAL A 361 1.06 41.73 34.95
CA VAL A 361 1.89 40.52 34.82
C VAL A 361 1.05 39.27 35.10
N PRO A 362 1.01 38.30 34.17
CA PRO A 362 0.32 37.03 34.39
C PRO A 362 0.94 36.23 35.55
N GLY A 363 0.09 35.70 36.43
CA GLY A 363 0.51 34.95 37.63
C GLY A 363 0.82 35.81 38.86
N GLU A 364 0.94 37.13 38.72
CA GLU A 364 1.13 38.07 39.85
C GLU A 364 -0.13 38.90 40.15
N THR A 365 -1.06 38.94 39.18
CA THR A 365 -2.27 39.74 39.25
C THR A 365 -3.51 38.88 39.02
N ILE A 366 -4.67 39.29 39.55
CA ILE A 366 -5.93 38.55 39.42
C ILE A 366 -6.56 38.66 38.02
N ASP A 367 -6.05 39.60 37.21
CA ASP A 367 -6.48 39.90 35.84
C ASP A 367 -6.31 38.69 34.89
N TRP A 368 -5.48 37.72 35.27
CA TRP A 368 -5.18 36.51 34.49
C TRP A 368 -5.71 35.24 35.17
N GLU A 369 -6.17 34.30 34.36
CA GLU A 369 -6.48 32.92 34.74
C GLU A 369 -5.46 32.00 34.11
N ARG A 370 -4.80 31.16 34.92
CA ARG A 370 -3.92 30.11 34.38
C ARG A 370 -4.77 29.04 33.71
N ILE A 371 -4.45 28.71 32.46
CA ILE A 371 -5.21 27.78 31.63
C ILE A 371 -4.24 26.81 30.96
N ASP A 372 -3.93 25.70 31.62
CA ASP A 372 -2.97 24.71 31.11
C ASP A 372 -3.47 24.05 29.79
#